data_AF-A0A2I0BDL0-F1
#
_entry.id   AF-A0A2I0BDL0-F1
#
_cell.length_a   1.000
_cell.length_b   1.000
_cell.length_c   1.000
_cell.angle_alpha   90.00
_cell.angle_beta   90.00
_cell.angle_gamma   90.00
#
_symmetry.space_group_name_H-M   'P 1'
#
loop_
_entity.id
_entity.type
_entity.pdbx_description
1 polymer ?
#
loop_
_entity_poly.entity_id
_entity_poly.type
_entity_poly.pdbx_seq_one_letter_code
_entity_poly.pdbx_strand_id
1 'polypeptide(L)'
;MVIPPTADFRLYSPPEGAVCVYRAQVEYGLMLPPQPEFMEILNSFQIVSAQLSPNVVACAYSFLKLLQAQGIPWTLTLFRTLFS
;
A
#
# COMPACT_ATOMS: atom_id res chain seq x y z
N MET A 1 -20.35 7.73 3.16
CA MET A 1 -20.92 7.73 1.79
C MET A 1 -19.90 7.11 0.85
N VAL A 2 -20.28 6.11 0.03
CA VAL A 2 -19.38 5.53 -0.98
C VAL A 2 -19.61 6.30 -2.28
N ILE A 3 -18.55 6.91 -2.82
CA ILE A 3 -18.60 7.63 -4.10
C ILE A 3 -18.20 6.64 -5.20
N PRO A 4 -19.05 6.36 -6.19
CA PRO A 4 -18.69 5.48 -7.29
C PRO A 4 -17.57 6.11 -8.14
N PRO A 5 -16.68 5.30 -8.74
CA PRO A 5 -15.65 5.81 -9.63
C PRO A 5 -16.28 6.48 -10.85
N THR A 6 -15.90 7.73 -11.11
CA THR A 6 -16.22 8.48 -12.34
C THR A 6 -14.92 8.75 -13.11
N ALA A 7 -15.03 9.14 -14.38
CA ALA A 7 -13.86 9.42 -15.22
C ALA A 7 -12.92 10.50 -14.63
N ASP A 8 -13.47 11.40 -13.82
CA ASP A 8 -12.75 12.51 -13.18
C ASP A 8 -12.01 12.09 -11.90
N PHE A 9 -12.41 10.99 -11.26
CA PHE A 9 -11.81 10.53 -10.00
C PHE A 9 -10.76 9.45 -10.26
N ARG A 10 -9.50 9.87 -10.27
CA ARG A 10 -8.34 8.96 -10.34
C ARG A 10 -7.98 8.46 -8.95
N LEU A 11 -7.38 7.26 -8.87
CA LEU A 11 -6.87 6.65 -7.62
C LEU A 11 -6.01 7.62 -6.78
N TYR A 12 -5.17 8.42 -7.45
CA TYR A 12 -4.26 9.38 -6.83
C TYR A 12 -4.84 10.80 -6.71
N SER A 13 -6.11 11.00 -7.03
CA SER A 13 -6.76 12.32 -7.00
C SER A 13 -8.23 12.19 -6.59
N PRO A 14 -8.50 11.74 -5.34
CA PRO A 14 -9.86 11.73 -4.82
C PRO A 14 -10.38 13.16 -4.58
N PRO A 15 -11.70 13.34 -4.48
CA PRO A 15 -12.29 14.58 -3.97
C PRO A 15 -11.71 14.99 -2.62
N GLU A 16 -11.75 16.29 -2.31
CA GLU A 16 -11.30 16.79 -1.02
C GLU A 16 -12.08 16.12 0.14
N GLY A 17 -11.34 15.67 1.16
CA GLY A 17 -11.89 14.92 2.29
C GLY A 17 -12.26 13.46 1.99
N ALA A 18 -12.00 12.97 0.77
CA ALA A 18 -12.23 11.58 0.39
C ALA A 18 -10.91 10.81 0.19
N VAL A 19 -11.00 9.48 0.34
CA VAL A 19 -9.89 8.55 0.11
C VAL A 19 -10.35 7.47 -0.85
N CYS A 20 -9.55 7.16 -1.87
CA CYS A 20 -9.86 6.09 -2.81
C CYS A 20 -9.41 4.74 -2.23
N VAL A 21 -10.30 3.75 -2.17
CA VAL A 21 -10.01 2.42 -1.64
C VAL A 21 -10.41 1.32 -2.62
N TYR A 22 -9.69 0.21 -2.60
CA TYR A 22 -10.07 -0.98 -3.36
C TYR A 22 -11.20 -1.71 -2.63
N ARG A 23 -12.40 -1.70 -3.22
CA ARG A 23 -13.60 -2.33 -2.64
C ARG A 23 -13.35 -3.78 -2.17
N ALA A 24 -12.65 -4.57 -2.97
CA ALA A 24 -12.29 -5.95 -2.63
C ALA A 24 -11.51 -6.05 -1.30
N GLN A 25 -10.65 -5.08 -0.98
CA GLN A 25 -9.90 -5.10 0.28
C GLN A 25 -10.78 -4.84 1.50
N VAL A 26 -11.80 -3.99 1.34
CA VAL A 26 -12.78 -3.71 2.39
C VAL A 26 -13.74 -4.90 2.57
N GLU A 27 -14.16 -5.51 1.46
CA GLU A 27 -15.13 -6.63 1.47
C GLU A 27 -14.52 -7.94 1.98
N TYR A 28 -13.31 -8.28 1.52
CA TYR A 28 -12.67 -9.54 1.89
C TYR A 28 -11.84 -9.45 3.17
N GLY A 29 -11.75 -8.26 3.78
CA GLY A 29 -10.94 -8.03 4.97
C GLY A 29 -9.49 -8.34 4.68
N LEU A 30 -8.79 -7.44 4.00
CA LEU A 30 -7.38 -7.62 3.70
C LEU A 30 -6.58 -7.88 4.99
N MET A 31 -6.21 -9.14 5.22
CA MET A 31 -5.25 -9.51 6.26
C MET A 31 -3.87 -9.04 5.81
N LEU A 32 -3.53 -7.82 6.21
CA LEU A 32 -2.21 -7.28 5.99
C LEU A 32 -1.20 -8.05 6.82
N PRO A 33 0.03 -8.23 6.31
CA PRO A 33 1.11 -8.61 7.19
C PRO A 33 1.26 -7.52 8.26
N PRO A 34 1.21 -7.83 9.56
CA PRO A 34 1.36 -6.84 10.65
C PRO A 34 2.82 -6.38 10.81
N GLN A 35 3.60 -6.43 9.73
CA GLN A 35 5.02 -6.15 9.72
C GLN A 35 5.24 -4.63 9.87
N PRO A 36 6.08 -4.18 10.83
CA PRO A 36 6.35 -2.76 11.04
C PRO A 36 6.94 -2.09 9.79
N GLU A 37 7.73 -2.81 9.01
CA GLU A 37 8.31 -2.34 7.74
C GLU A 37 7.22 -1.97 6.72
N PHE A 38 6.15 -2.75 6.66
CA PHE A 38 5.02 -2.46 5.78
C PHE A 38 4.28 -1.19 6.22
N MET A 39 4.14 -0.97 7.53
CA MET A 39 3.58 0.29 8.06
C MET A 39 4.48 1.49 7.78
N GLU A 40 5.80 1.34 7.85
CA GLU A 40 6.74 2.39 7.45
C GLU A 40 6.58 2.79 5.98
N ILE A 41 6.39 1.82 5.07
CA ILE A 41 6.09 2.10 3.66
C ILE A 41 4.81 2.93 3.54
N LEU A 42 3.70 2.47 4.12
CA LEU A 42 2.40 3.18 4.07
C LEU A 42 2.51 4.62 4.58
N ASN A 43 3.15 4.79 5.74
CA ASN A 43 3.37 6.10 6.34
C ASN A 43 4.26 7.00 5.46
N SER A 44 5.25 6.44 4.77
CA SER A 44 6.12 7.23 3.89
C SER A 44 5.39 7.85 2.69
N PHE A 45 4.36 7.18 2.18
CA PHE A 45 3.50 7.68 1.10
C PHE A 45 2.24 8.38 1.60
N GLN A 46 2.02 8.44 2.92
CA GLN A 46 0.80 8.99 3.53
C GLN A 46 -0.48 8.31 3.01
N ILE A 47 -0.40 6.99 2.79
CA ILE A 47 -1.53 6.18 2.31
C ILE A 47 -1.97 5.17 3.35
N VAL A 48 -3.25 4.82 3.32
CA VAL A 48 -3.76 3.66 4.07
C VAL A 48 -3.74 2.41 3.21
N SER A 49 -3.61 1.26 3.84
CA SER A 49 -3.53 -0.04 3.16
C SER A 49 -4.67 -0.33 2.20
N ALA A 50 -5.89 0.11 2.55
CA ALA A 50 -7.09 -0.02 1.73
C ALA A 50 -6.96 0.69 0.36
N GLN A 51 -6.00 1.61 0.21
CA GLN A 51 -5.71 2.31 -1.05
C GLN A 51 -4.73 1.55 -1.95
N LEU A 52 -4.10 0.48 -1.47
CA LEU A 52 -3.19 -0.32 -2.28
C LEU A 52 -3.96 -1.40 -3.04
N SER A 53 -3.55 -1.71 -4.26
CA SER A 53 -4.12 -2.89 -4.91
C SER A 53 -3.62 -4.16 -4.20
N PRO A 54 -4.38 -5.27 -4.20
CA PRO A 54 -3.91 -6.55 -3.67
C PRO A 54 -2.55 -6.98 -4.22
N ASN A 55 -2.28 -6.69 -5.49
CA ASN A 55 -0.99 -6.97 -6.13
C ASN A 55 0.16 -6.17 -5.50
N VAL A 56 -0.06 -4.88 -5.21
CA VAL A 56 0.98 -4.05 -4.57
C VAL A 56 1.28 -4.55 -3.16
N VAL A 57 0.26 -4.97 -2.42
CA VAL A 57 0.43 -5.58 -1.08
C VAL A 57 1.26 -6.86 -1.18
N ALA A 58 0.94 -7.74 -2.12
CA ALA A 58 1.71 -8.96 -2.36
C ALA A 58 3.17 -8.66 -2.75
N CYS A 59 3.39 -7.71 -3.66
CA CYS A 59 4.74 -7.30 -4.07
C CYS A 59 5.57 -6.76 -2.90
N ALA A 60 5.00 -5.87 -2.08
CA ALA A 60 5.69 -5.32 -0.92
C ALA A 60 6.06 -6.41 0.10
N TYR A 61 5.13 -7.32 0.39
CA TYR A 61 5.41 -8.45 1.28
C TYR A 61 6.48 -9.39 0.72
N SER A 62 6.40 -9.74 -0.57
CA SER A 62 7.40 -10.55 -1.24
C SER A 62 8.78 -9.89 -1.22
N PHE A 63 8.86 -8.58 -1.41
CA PHE A 63 10.11 -7.82 -1.31
C PHE A 63 10.73 -7.93 0.08
N LEU A 64 9.94 -7.71 1.15
CA LEU A 64 10.42 -7.86 2.53
C LEU A 64 10.90 -9.30 2.81
N LYS A 65 10.20 -10.31 2.30
CA LYS A 65 10.63 -11.71 2.42
C LYS A 65 11.92 -12.01 1.66
N LEU A 66 12.13 -11.41 0.50
CA LEU A 66 13.38 -11.54 -0.25
C LEU A 66 14.56 -10.90 0.49
N LEU A 67 14.38 -9.70 1.06
CA LEU A 67 15.41 -9.06 1.88
C LEU A 67 15.79 -9.94 3.08
N GLN A 68 14.79 -10.49 3.78
CA GLN A 68 14.99 -11.42 4.89
C GLN A 68 15.77 -12.66 4.44
N ALA A 69 15.41 -13.27 3.31
CA ALA A 69 16.08 -14.47 2.80
C ALA A 69 17.54 -14.21 2.38
N GLN A 70 17.86 -12.99 1.94
CA GLN A 70 19.21 -12.59 1.55
C GLN A 70 20.04 -12.01 2.71
N GLY A 71 19.46 -11.90 3.92
CA GLY A 71 20.14 -11.29 5.06
C GLY A 71 20.39 -9.78 4.91
N ILE A 72 19.65 -9.12 4.00
CA ILE A 72 19.77 -7.68 3.78
C ILE A 72 18.87 -6.97 4.81
N PRO A 73 19.41 -6.06 5.63
CA PRO A 73 18.60 -5.32 6.59
C PRO A 73 17.62 -4.38 5.88
N TRP A 74 16.38 -4.36 6.36
CA TRP A 74 15.39 -3.39 5.92
C TRP A 74 15.84 -1.97 6.27
N THR A 75 15.68 -1.06 5.32
CA THR A 75 15.63 0.38 5.60
C THR A 75 14.60 1.02 4.68
N LEU A 76 13.86 2.01 5.20
CA LEU A 76 12.93 2.78 4.37
C LEU A 76 13.66 3.49 3.21
N THR A 77 14.90 3.92 3.41
CA THR A 77 15.74 4.52 2.36
C THR A 77 16.01 3.53 1.22
N LEU A 78 16.31 2.26 1.51
CA LEU A 78 16.48 1.23 0.48
C LEU A 78 15.23 1.11 -0.40
N PHE A 79 14.05 1.05 0.22
CA PHE A 79 12.80 0.99 -0.50
C PHE A 79 12.61 2.22 -1.41
N ARG A 80 12.80 3.42 -0.86
CA ARG A 80 12.63 4.68 -1.63
C ARG A 80 13.61 4.78 -2.80
N THR A 81 14.86 4.34 -2.64
CA THR A 81 15.83 4.33 -3.75
C THR A 81 15.40 3.46 -4.94
N LEU A 82 14.58 2.43 -4.70
CA LEU A 82 14.11 1.50 -5.74
C LEU A 82 12.75 1.88 -6.33
N PHE A 83 11.89 2.56 -5.56
CA PHE A 83 10.47 2.75 -5.89
C PHE A 83 9.98 4.21 -5.84
N SER A 84 10.88 5.20 -5.70
CA SER A 84 10.57 6.64 -5.72
C SER A 84 11.50 7.40 -6.66
#